data_AF-A0A3D4Z0L8-F1
#
_entry.id   AF-A0A3D4Z0L8-F1
#
_cell.length_a   1.000
_cell.length_b   1.000
_cell.length_c   1.000
_cell.angle_alpha   90.00
_cell.angle_beta   90.00
_cell.angle_gamma   90.00
#
_symmetry.space_group_name_H-M   'P 1'
#
loop_
_entity.id
_entity.type
_entity.pdbx_description
1 polymer ?
#
loop_
_entity_poly.entity_id
_entity_poly.type
_entity_poly.pdbx_seq_one_letter_code
_entity_poly.pdbx_strand_id
1 'polypeptide(L)'
;MIEKSELHAPIGIFDSGLGGLTVFREIERVLPAEDLIYVGDTARVPYGVKSAETVTRYAQEICDFLLGQGVKAIVIACNTAS
;
A
#
# COMPACT_ATOMS: atom_id res chain seq x y z
N MET A 1 8.42 -22.67 7.34
CA MET A 1 9.81 -22.17 7.31
C MET A 1 9.79 -20.94 6.45
N ILE A 2 10.03 -19.77 7.04
CA ILE A 2 10.15 -18.49 6.31
C ILE A 2 11.58 -18.47 5.76
N GLU A 3 11.75 -18.28 4.45
CA GLU A 3 13.07 -18.19 3.85
C GLU A 3 13.74 -16.88 4.27
N LYS A 4 15.08 -16.87 4.48
CA LYS A 4 15.82 -15.68 4.93
C LYS A 4 15.68 -14.45 4.01
N SER A 5 15.27 -14.66 2.76
CA SER A 5 14.98 -13.59 1.79
C SER A 5 13.67 -12.85 2.10
N GLU A 6 12.66 -13.52 2.68
CA GLU A 6 11.36 -12.92 3.03
C GLU A 6 11.47 -11.92 4.20
N LEU A 7 12.49 -12.04 5.05
CA LEU A 7 12.75 -11.08 6.13
C LEU A 7 13.14 -9.68 5.60
N HIS A 8 13.76 -9.61 4.42
CA HIS A 8 14.17 -8.36 3.78
C HIS A 8 13.22 -7.91 2.65
N ALA A 9 12.09 -8.59 2.47
CA ALA A 9 11.10 -8.16 1.51
C ALA A 9 10.50 -6.79 1.93
N PRO A 10 10.14 -5.93 0.97
CA PRO A 10 9.64 -4.60 1.28
C PRO A 10 8.25 -4.62 1.92
N ILE A 11 7.89 -3.51 2.57
CA ILE A 11 6.51 -3.22 2.98
C ILE A 11 5.82 -2.43 1.85
N GLY A 12 4.73 -2.97 1.34
CA GLY A 12 3.86 -2.28 0.39
C GLY A 12 2.95 -1.30 1.11
N ILE A 13 2.80 -0.09 0.61
CA ILE A 13 1.90 0.94 1.13
C ILE A 13 1.06 1.43 -0.04
N PHE A 14 -0.26 1.50 0.10
CA PHE A 14 -1.11 2.10 -0.92
C PHE A 14 -2.06 3.17 -0.39
N ASP A 15 -2.28 4.20 -1.20
CA ASP A 15 -3.31 5.20 -1.00
C ASP A 15 -4.02 5.49 -2.34
N SER A 16 -5.22 6.06 -2.26
CA SER A 16 -5.91 6.57 -3.43
C SER A 16 -5.10 7.66 -4.14
N GLY A 17 -4.24 8.43 -3.45
CA GLY A 17 -3.43 9.47 -4.07
C GLY A 17 -2.09 9.69 -3.36
N LEU A 18 -1.80 10.96 -3.02
CA LEU A 18 -0.53 11.35 -2.37
C LEU A 18 -0.68 11.58 -0.86
N GLY A 19 -1.89 11.50 -0.30
CA GLY A 19 -2.14 11.76 1.12
C GLY A 19 -1.46 10.73 2.03
N GLY A 20 -1.37 9.49 1.54
CA GLY A 20 -0.67 8.38 2.20
C GLY A 20 0.84 8.58 2.37
N LEU A 21 1.46 9.59 1.74
CA LEU A 21 2.87 9.91 1.97
C LEU A 21 3.15 10.33 3.43
N THR A 22 2.13 10.79 4.16
CA THR A 22 2.24 11.05 5.60
C THR A 22 2.45 9.76 6.39
N VAL A 23 1.70 8.71 6.06
CA VAL A 23 1.87 7.36 6.63
C VAL A 23 3.22 6.76 6.22
N PHE A 24 3.59 6.89 4.95
CA PHE A 24 4.90 6.47 4.45
C PHE A 24 6.05 7.06 5.29
N ARG A 25 6.04 8.39 5.51
CA ARG A 25 7.08 9.08 6.29
C ARG A 25 7.15 8.60 7.73
N GLU A 26 6.02 8.32 8.37
CA GLU A 26 6.02 7.80 9.73
C GLU A 26 6.53 6.36 9.81
N ILE A 27 6.22 5.52 8.82
CA ILE A 27 6.77 4.17 8.73
C ILE A 27 8.29 4.22 8.53
N GLU A 28 8.77 5.02 7.57
CA GLU A 28 10.21 5.23 7.32
C GLU A 28 10.93 5.71 8.59
N ARG A 29 10.31 6.62 9.35
CA ARG A 29 10.88 7.15 10.60
C ARG A 29 10.98 6.09 11.71
N VAL A 30 9.97 5.24 11.87
CA VAL A 30 9.90 4.23 12.95
C VAL A 30 10.65 2.94 12.57
N LEU A 31 10.70 2.62 11.27
CA LEU A 31 11.30 1.43 10.71
C LEU A 31 12.35 1.81 9.64
N PRO A 32 13.46 2.49 10.01
CA PRO A 32 14.42 3.04 9.05
C PRO A 32 15.24 1.99 8.29
N ALA A 33 15.16 0.71 8.68
CA ALA A 33 15.83 -0.40 8.02
C ALA A 33 14.93 -1.15 7.05
N GLU A 34 13.68 -0.74 6.89
CA GLU A 34 12.71 -1.39 6.01
C GLU A 34 12.68 -0.73 4.63
N ASP A 35 12.68 -1.54 3.58
CA ASP A 35 12.41 -1.08 2.23
C ASP A 35 10.90 -0.87 2.06
N LEU A 36 10.51 0.26 1.45
CA LEU A 36 9.10 0.63 1.27
C LEU A 36 8.75 0.77 -0.21
N ILE A 37 7.63 0.19 -0.62
CA ILE A 37 7.03 0.41 -1.95
C ILE A 37 5.72 1.18 -1.76
N TYR A 38 5.62 2.37 -2.36
CA TYR A 38 4.40 3.18 -2.30
C TYR A 38 3.64 3.17 -3.63
N VAL A 39 2.33 2.91 -3.57
CA VAL A 39 1.42 3.02 -4.72
C VAL A 39 0.37 4.08 -4.42
N GLY A 40 0.40 5.17 -5.20
CA GLY A 40 -0.64 6.19 -5.21
C GLY A 40 -1.52 6.02 -6.44
N ASP A 41 -2.80 5.71 -6.25
CA ASP A 41 -3.74 5.45 -7.35
C ASP A 41 -4.33 6.73 -7.99
N THR A 42 -3.46 7.65 -8.37
CA THR A 42 -3.84 9.00 -8.81
C THR A 42 -4.73 9.02 -10.06
N ALA A 43 -4.72 7.96 -10.87
CA ALA A 43 -5.54 7.84 -12.07
C ALA A 43 -7.05 7.67 -11.76
N ARG A 44 -7.40 7.20 -10.56
CA ARG A 44 -8.79 6.87 -10.17
C ARG A 44 -9.31 7.70 -8.98
N VAL A 45 -8.53 8.69 -8.52
CA VAL A 45 -8.94 9.68 -7.51
C VAL A 45 -10.14 10.50 -7.99
N PRO A 46 -11.07 10.91 -7.09
CA PRO A 46 -11.16 10.54 -5.68
C PRO A 46 -11.97 9.25 -5.47
N TYR A 47 -11.55 8.42 -4.51
CA TYR A 47 -12.30 7.23 -4.12
C TYR A 47 -13.63 7.55 -3.43
N GLY A 48 -13.73 8.68 -2.73
CA GLY A 48 -14.90 9.05 -1.94
C GLY A 48 -16.20 9.25 -2.72
N VAL A 49 -16.14 9.37 -4.06
CA VAL A 49 -17.32 9.46 -4.94
C VAL A 49 -17.69 8.12 -5.59
N LYS A 50 -16.94 7.05 -5.29
CA LYS A 50 -17.13 5.72 -5.87
C LYS A 50 -17.95 4.83 -4.94
N SER A 51 -18.58 3.79 -5.50
CA SER A 51 -19.25 2.77 -4.69
C SER A 51 -18.24 1.97 -3.89
N ALA A 52 -18.67 1.42 -2.75
CA ALA A 52 -17.84 0.54 -1.93
C ALA A 52 -17.28 -0.63 -2.76
N GLU A 53 -18.12 -1.28 -3.58
CA GLU A 53 -17.69 -2.37 -4.48
C GLU A 53 -16.57 -1.93 -5.44
N THR A 54 -16.67 -0.72 -6.00
CA THR A 54 -15.63 -0.18 -6.88
C THR A 54 -14.33 0.04 -6.14
N VAL A 55 -14.39 0.62 -4.93
CA VAL A 55 -13.21 0.85 -4.08
C VAL A 55 -12.57 -0.47 -3.67
N THR A 56 -13.35 -1.48 -3.29
CA THR A 56 -12.86 -2.83 -2.96
C THR A 56 -12.14 -3.44 -4.15
N ARG A 57 -12.69 -3.34 -5.36
CA ARG A 57 -12.02 -3.85 -6.56
C ARG A 57 -10.70 -3.16 -6.83
N TYR A 58 -10.64 -1.83 -6.72
CA TYR A 58 -9.37 -1.11 -6.91
C TYR A 58 -8.33 -1.47 -5.85
N ALA A 59 -8.75 -1.61 -4.59
CA ALA A 59 -7.88 -2.06 -3.51
C ALA A 59 -7.34 -3.48 -3.79
N GLN A 60 -8.20 -4.40 -4.26
CA GLN A 60 -7.80 -5.76 -4.62
C GLN A 60 -6.73 -5.76 -5.73
N GLU A 61 -6.94 -5.00 -6.81
CA GLU A 61 -5.98 -4.88 -7.92
C GLU A 61 -4.61 -4.35 -7.45
N ILE A 62 -4.61 -3.38 -6.54
CA ILE A 62 -3.38 -2.80 -5.99
C ILE A 62 -2.68 -3.79 -5.04
N CYS A 63 -3.45 -4.51 -4.22
CA CYS A 63 -2.92 -5.58 -3.38
C CYS A 63 -2.27 -6.68 -4.22
N ASP A 64 -2.92 -7.13 -5.30
CA ASP A 64 -2.38 -8.14 -6.22
C ASP A 64 -1.09 -7.65 -6.89
N PHE A 65 -1.03 -6.37 -7.27
CA PHE A 65 0.20 -5.75 -7.77
C PHE A 65 1.32 -5.79 -6.73
N LEU A 66 1.05 -5.37 -5.49
CA LEU A 66 2.04 -5.35 -4.40
C LEU A 66 2.51 -6.76 -4.03
N LEU A 67 1.62 -7.75 -3.99
CA LEU A 67 1.98 -9.16 -3.83
C LEU A 67 2.90 -9.63 -4.96
N GLY A 68 2.65 -9.21 -6.20
CA GLY A 68 3.54 -9.45 -7.34
C GLY A 68 4.92 -8.78 -7.23
N GLN A 69 5.06 -7.73 -6.41
CA GLN A 69 6.35 -7.13 -6.07
C GLN A 69 7.09 -7.87 -4.93
N GLY A 70 6.48 -8.91 -4.36
CA GLY A 70 7.10 -9.71 -3.29
C GLY A 70 7.15 -8.99 -1.95
N VAL A 71 6.16 -8.14 -1.63
CA VAL A 71 6.08 -7.49 -0.31
C VAL A 71 5.78 -8.49 0.81
N LYS A 72 6.37 -8.28 1.99
CA LYS A 72 6.07 -9.10 3.19
C LYS A 72 4.83 -8.63 3.95
N ALA A 73 4.41 -7.39 3.73
CA ALA A 73 3.24 -6.79 4.35
C ALA A 73 2.65 -5.69 3.44
N ILE A 74 1.35 -5.44 3.58
CA ILE A 74 0.64 -4.36 2.87
C ILE A 74 -0.03 -3.45 3.91
N VAL A 75 0.18 -2.15 3.77
CA VAL A 75 -0.44 -1.09 4.57
C VAL A 75 -1.41 -0.30 3.69
N ILE A 76 -2.67 -0.22 4.12
CA ILE A 76 -3.69 0.62 3.48
C ILE A 76 -3.62 2.00 4.15
N ALA A 77 -3.07 2.99 3.45
CA ALA A 77 -2.94 4.36 3.95
C ALA A 77 -4.14 5.26 3.57
N CYS A 78 -5.10 4.73 2.80
CA CYS A 78 -6.31 5.46 2.41
C CYS A 78 -7.46 5.24 3.41
N ASN A 79 -7.90 6.29 4.08
CA ASN A 79 -9.07 6.24 4.98
C ASN A 79 -10.38 5.83 4.30
N THR A 80 -10.49 5.98 2.98
CA THR A 80 -11.70 5.60 2.21
C THR A 80 -11.66 4.14 1.76
N ALA A 81 -10.48 3.53 1.72
CA ALA A 81 -10.30 2.12 1.32
C ALA A 81 -9.99 1.19 2.50
N SER A 82 -9.87 1.75 3.71
CA SER A 82 -9.61 1.01 4.96
C SER A 82 -10.90 0.54 5.62
#